data_AF-A0A843LY25-F1
#
_entry.id   AF-A0A843LY25-F1
#
_cell.length_a   1.000
_cell.length_b   1.000
_cell.length_c   1.000
_cell.angle_alpha   90.00
_cell.angle_beta   90.00
_cell.angle_gamma   90.00
#
_symmetry.space_group_name_H-M   'P 1'
#
loop_
_entity.id
_entity.type
_entity.pdbx_description
1 polymer ?
#
loop_
_entity_poly.entity_id
_entity_poly.type
_entity_poly.pdbx_seq_one_letter_code
_entity_poly.pdbx_strand_id
1 'polypeptide(L)'
;MVFQTIPLGWIIGAIFFILLFFAALTSNIAALEVVVAAFKDRFGIKRPVTVLIGTVYTLAIGSIICLGYGPLSWIHIGDLHLLEIFDKISGDFLLPVIALLVCIMVGFFLKRDVILDELKLFTRFRHDKLYPFMIKYFCPICIIIIFISNIIGAFL
;
A
#
# COMPACT_ATOMS: atom_id res chain seq x y z
N MET A 1 15.23 -5.80 -22.45
CA MET A 1 15.06 -6.26 -23.85
C MET A 1 14.26 -5.26 -24.70
N VAL A 2 13.19 -4.63 -24.21
CA VAL A 2 12.41 -3.63 -24.97
C VAL A 2 13.20 -2.35 -25.35
N PHE A 3 14.11 -1.88 -24.50
CA PHE A 3 14.92 -0.70 -24.83
C PHE A 3 16.05 -0.97 -25.84
N GLN A 4 16.39 -2.23 -26.11
CA GLN A 4 17.39 -2.56 -27.13
C GLN A 4 16.81 -2.57 -28.55
N THR A 5 15.49 -2.71 -28.68
CA THR A 5 14.78 -2.69 -29.96
C THR A 5 14.42 -1.28 -30.43
N ILE A 6 14.59 -0.26 -29.57
CA ILE A 6 14.30 1.14 -29.88
C ILE A 6 15.61 1.85 -30.27
N PRO A 7 15.67 2.56 -31.42
CA PRO A 7 16.83 3.39 -31.74
C PRO A 7 17.03 4.46 -30.67
N LEU A 8 18.27 4.69 -30.22
CA LEU A 8 18.60 5.51 -29.03
C LEU A 8 17.99 5.01 -27.69
N GLY A 9 17.59 3.75 -27.59
CA GLY A 9 16.92 3.24 -26.39
C GLY A 9 17.72 3.26 -25.09
N TRP A 10 19.05 3.47 -25.15
CA TRP A 10 19.87 3.71 -23.95
C TRP A 10 19.55 5.05 -23.27
N ILE A 11 19.27 6.11 -24.03
CA ILE A 11 18.87 7.43 -23.50
C ILE A 11 17.47 7.34 -22.91
N ILE A 12 16.54 6.73 -23.66
CA ILE A 12 15.15 6.57 -23.22
C ILE A 12 15.08 5.70 -21.97
N GLY A 13 15.86 4.61 -21.92
CA GLY A 13 16.00 3.77 -20.74
C GLY A 13 16.54 4.53 -19.53
N ALA A 14 17.61 5.34 -19.71
CA ALA A 14 18.18 6.13 -18.63
C ALA A 14 17.16 7.12 -18.02
N ILE A 15 16.41 7.84 -18.87
CA ILE A 15 15.37 8.77 -18.43
C ILE A 15 14.23 8.03 -17.71
N PHE A 16 13.81 6.88 -18.25
CA PHE A 16 12.76 6.05 -17.64
C PHE A 16 13.16 5.59 -16.24
N PHE A 17 14.38 5.08 -16.05
CA PHE A 17 14.84 4.63 -14.73
C PHE A 17 15.02 5.79 -13.74
N ILE A 18 15.41 6.97 -14.20
CA ILE A 18 15.45 8.18 -13.35
C ILE A 18 14.06 8.55 -12.86
N LEU A 19 13.06 8.56 -13.76
CA LEU A 19 11.68 8.87 -13.41
C LEU A 19 11.10 7.81 -12.47
N LEU A 20 11.36 6.53 -12.77
CA LEU A 20 10.98 5.40 -11.92
C LEU A 20 11.61 5.49 -10.52
N PHE A 21 12.88 5.90 -10.43
CA PHE A 21 13.57 6.11 -9.16
C PHE A 21 12.90 7.19 -8.30
N PHE A 22 12.58 8.35 -8.89
CA PHE A 22 11.86 9.40 -8.17
C PHE A 22 10.45 8.97 -7.75
N ALA A 23 9.74 8.24 -8.61
CA ALA A 23 8.42 7.71 -8.29
C ALA A 23 8.45 6.68 -7.14
N ALA A 24 9.45 5.79 -7.13
CA ALA A 24 9.65 4.84 -6.03
C ALA A 24 10.05 5.55 -4.73
N LEU A 25 10.90 6.58 -4.81
CA LEU A 25 11.36 7.36 -3.67
C LEU A 25 10.20 8.10 -2.98
N THR A 26 9.32 8.73 -3.74
CA THR A 26 8.16 9.44 -3.16
C THR A 26 7.15 8.49 -2.51
N SER A 27 6.91 7.32 -3.11
CA SER A 27 6.08 6.26 -2.52
C SER A 27 6.63 5.79 -1.17
N ASN A 28 7.94 5.53 -1.11
CA ASN A 28 8.61 5.10 0.12
C ASN A 28 8.60 6.16 1.23
N ILE A 29 8.73 7.45 0.87
CA ILE A 29 8.60 8.55 1.85
C ILE A 29 7.20 8.56 2.46
N ALA A 30 6.15 8.43 1.65
CA ALA A 30 4.78 8.41 2.14
C ALA A 30 4.52 7.22 3.09
N ALA A 31 5.02 6.03 2.75
CA ALA A 31 4.90 4.85 3.60
C ALA A 31 5.62 5.02 4.95
N LEU A 32 6.86 5.54 4.95
CA LEU A 32 7.60 5.81 6.18
C LEU A 32 6.93 6.88 7.04
N GLU A 33 6.38 7.94 6.45
CA GLU A 33 5.70 9.00 7.20
C GLU A 33 4.48 8.47 7.95
N VAL A 34 3.69 7.57 7.34
CA VAL A 34 2.53 6.94 8.01
C VAL A 34 2.97 6.16 9.25
N VAL A 35 4.04 5.37 9.15
CA VAL A 35 4.59 4.60 10.28
C VAL A 35 5.12 5.55 11.35
N VAL A 36 5.91 6.56 10.98
CA VAL A 36 6.50 7.53 11.91
C VAL A 36 5.42 8.34 12.63
N ALA A 37 4.37 8.76 11.94
CA ALA A 37 3.23 9.46 12.52
C ALA A 37 2.50 8.57 13.53
N ALA A 38 2.20 7.32 13.19
CA ALA A 38 1.54 6.38 14.08
C ALA A 38 2.36 6.12 15.37
N PHE A 39 3.68 5.97 15.25
CA PHE A 39 4.56 5.81 16.41
C PHE A 39 4.67 7.08 17.25
N LYS A 40 4.74 8.25 16.61
CA LYS A 40 4.75 9.54 17.31
C LYS A 40 3.47 9.75 18.12
N ASP A 41 2.31 9.49 17.52
CA ASP A 41 1.02 9.72 18.17
C ASP A 41 0.75 8.71 19.29
N ARG A 42 1.23 7.46 19.15
CA ARG A 42 1.03 6.40 20.15
C ARG A 42 2.06 6.40 21.29
N PHE A 43 3.31 6.74 21.01
CA PHE A 43 4.42 6.65 21.98
C PHE A 43 5.05 8.00 22.35
N GLY A 44 4.65 9.11 21.71
CA GLY A 44 5.18 10.45 22.01
C GLY A 44 6.66 10.66 21.63
N ILE A 45 7.25 9.76 20.84
CA ILE A 45 8.68 9.77 20.51
C ILE A 45 9.00 10.92 19.54
N LYS A 46 10.18 11.54 19.69
CA LYS A 46 10.67 12.60 18.79
C LYS A 46 10.86 12.06 17.37
N ARG A 47 10.31 12.78 16.38
CA ARG A 47 10.38 12.46 14.93
C ARG A 47 11.72 11.92 14.42
N PRO A 48 12.87 12.58 14.65
CA PRO A 48 14.15 12.12 14.07
C PRO A 48 14.57 10.73 14.57
N VAL A 49 14.21 10.37 15.80
CA VAL A 49 14.55 9.08 16.38
C VAL A 49 13.71 7.98 15.74
N THR A 50 12.40 8.21 15.59
CA THR A 50 11.48 7.25 14.95
C THR A 50 11.85 7.00 13.49
N VAL A 51 12.23 8.05 12.75
CA VAL A 51 12.68 7.92 11.35
C VAL A 51 13.95 7.07 11.28
N LEU A 52 14.95 7.35 12.11
CA LEU A 52 16.21 6.60 12.09
C LEU A 52 15.99 5.11 12.40
N ILE A 53 15.18 4.80 13.42
CA ILE A 53 14.84 3.43 13.78
C ILE A 53 14.09 2.75 12.63
N GLY A 54 13.11 3.43 12.03
CA GLY A 54 12.34 2.92 10.90
C GLY A 54 13.24 2.62 9.69
N THR A 55 14.15 3.52 9.33
CA THR A 55 15.09 3.32 8.22
C THR A 55 16.07 2.18 8.48
N VAL A 56 16.62 2.06 9.70
CA VAL A 56 17.52 0.95 10.05
C VAL A 56 16.77 -0.38 10.01
N TYR A 57 15.53 -0.41 10.52
CA TYR A 57 14.68 -1.59 10.49
C TYR A 57 14.35 -2.03 9.07
N THR A 58 13.93 -1.11 8.20
CA THR A 58 13.60 -1.43 6.80
C THR A 58 14.82 -1.83 6.00
N LEU A 59 15.99 -1.25 6.23
CA LEU A 59 17.24 -1.67 5.59
C LEU A 59 17.68 -3.07 6.06
N ALA A 60 17.62 -3.34 7.37
CA ALA A 60 18.01 -4.63 7.91
C ALA A 60 17.10 -5.74 7.40
N ILE A 61 15.78 -5.60 7.54
CA ILE A 61 14.83 -6.62 7.12
C ILE A 61 14.72 -6.68 5.60
N GLY A 62 14.67 -5.53 4.93
CA GLY A 62 14.61 -5.47 3.47
C GLY A 62 15.81 -6.15 2.81
N SER A 63 17.03 -5.96 3.34
CA SER A 63 18.22 -6.65 2.82
C SER A 63 18.17 -8.16 3.04
N ILE A 64 17.67 -8.64 4.19
CA ILE A 64 17.46 -10.07 4.47
C ILE A 64 16.43 -10.68 3.51
N ILE A 65 15.33 -9.97 3.26
CA ILE A 65 14.28 -10.43 2.35
C ILE A 65 14.78 -10.46 0.90
N CYS A 66 15.51 -9.43 0.45
CA CYS A 66 16.12 -9.38 -0.88
C CYS A 66 17.16 -10.49 -1.08
N LEU A 67 17.86 -10.91 -0.03
CA LEU A 67 18.79 -12.05 -0.09
C LEU A 67 18.11 -13.39 -0.44
N GLY A 68 16.78 -13.48 -0.28
CA GLY A 68 15.97 -14.63 -0.71
C GLY A 68 15.95 -14.86 -2.24
N TYR A 69 16.35 -13.88 -3.05
CA TYR A 69 16.56 -14.06 -4.51
C TYR A 69 17.98 -14.55 -4.86
N GLY A 70 18.90 -14.63 -3.90
CA GLY A 70 20.29 -15.03 -4.12
C GLY A 70 20.72 -16.22 -3.26
N PRO A 71 21.69 -16.07 -2.34
CA PRO A 71 22.30 -17.19 -1.61
C PRO A 71 21.39 -17.82 -0.54
N LEU A 72 20.27 -17.19 -0.19
CA LEU A 72 19.26 -17.73 0.73
C LEU A 72 18.09 -18.42 0.01
N SER A 73 18.29 -18.84 -1.24
CA SER A 73 17.29 -19.55 -2.07
C SER A 73 16.91 -20.97 -1.60
N TRP A 74 17.34 -21.34 -0.39
CA TRP A 74 16.99 -22.59 0.27
C TRP A 74 15.84 -22.41 1.28
N ILE A 75 15.47 -21.17 1.61
CA ILE A 75 14.27 -20.85 2.41
C ILE A 75 13.13 -20.53 1.44
N HIS A 76 12.67 -21.56 0.75
CA HIS A 76 11.49 -21.51 -0.11
C HIS A 76 10.38 -22.33 0.52
N ILE A 77 9.19 -21.74 0.61
CA ILE A 77 7.96 -22.46 0.94
C ILE A 77 7.17 -22.58 -0.36
N GLY A 78 7.42 -23.67 -1.10
CA GLY A 78 6.88 -23.89 -2.45
C GLY A 78 7.69 -23.19 -3.55
N ASP A 79 7.00 -22.65 -4.57
CA ASP A 79 7.57 -21.93 -5.72
C ASP A 79 7.78 -20.42 -5.47
N LEU A 80 7.37 -19.89 -4.32
CA LEU A 80 7.45 -18.46 -4.03
C LEU A 80 8.70 -18.11 -3.22
N HIS A 81 9.42 -17.09 -3.68
CA HIS A 81 10.54 -16.51 -2.93
C HIS A 81 10.04 -15.77 -1.69
N LEU A 82 10.93 -15.59 -0.70
CA LEU A 82 10.61 -14.94 0.56
C LEU A 82 9.99 -13.55 0.36
N LEU A 83 10.47 -12.74 -0.59
CA LEU A 83 9.85 -11.44 -0.91
C LEU A 83 8.40 -11.59 -1.39
N GLU A 84 8.13 -12.57 -2.25
CA GLU A 84 6.81 -12.78 -2.86
C GLU A 84 5.79 -13.25 -1.82
N ILE A 85 6.22 -14.05 -0.84
CA ILE A 85 5.38 -14.43 0.30
C ILE A 85 4.99 -13.19 1.10
N PHE A 86 5.97 -12.32 1.43
CA PHE A 86 5.69 -11.08 2.16
C PHE A 86 4.82 -10.11 1.37
N ASP A 87 5.01 -10.02 0.05
CA ASP A 87 4.21 -9.20 -0.85
C ASP A 87 2.77 -9.71 -0.95
N LYS A 88 2.56 -11.02 -1.16
CA LYS A 88 1.21 -11.63 -1.15
C LYS A 88 0.49 -11.44 0.18
N ILE A 89 1.17 -11.65 1.31
CA ILE A 89 0.53 -11.47 2.63
C ILE A 89 0.14 -10.00 2.83
N SER A 90 1.01 -9.06 2.48
CA SER A 90 0.78 -7.64 2.75
C SER A 90 -0.17 -6.98 1.75
N GLY A 91 0.08 -7.17 0.45
CA GLY A 91 -0.65 -6.56 -0.65
C GLY A 91 -1.99 -7.24 -0.93
N ASP A 92 -2.01 -8.57 -1.02
CA ASP A 92 -3.21 -9.28 -1.47
C ASP A 92 -4.17 -9.63 -0.34
N PHE A 93 -3.66 -9.79 0.89
CA PHE A 93 -4.47 -10.18 2.05
C PHE A 93 -4.66 -9.05 3.07
N LEU A 94 -3.57 -8.44 3.55
CA LEU A 94 -3.66 -7.43 4.62
C LEU A 94 -4.33 -6.14 4.14
N LEU A 95 -4.00 -5.67 2.93
CA LEU A 95 -4.54 -4.44 2.37
C LEU A 95 -6.07 -4.50 2.18
N PRO A 96 -6.66 -5.54 1.56
CA PRO A 96 -8.12 -5.61 1.43
C PRO A 96 -8.84 -5.80 2.76
N VAL A 97 -8.25 -6.53 3.72
CA VAL A 97 -8.81 -6.69 5.07
C VAL A 97 -8.88 -5.36 5.80
N ILE A 98 -7.80 -4.57 5.77
CA ILE A 98 -7.78 -3.22 6.36
C ILE A 98 -8.79 -2.33 5.66
N ALA A 99 -8.86 -2.35 4.33
CA ALA A 99 -9.81 -1.56 3.57
C ALA A 99 -11.27 -1.92 3.92
N LEU A 100 -11.58 -3.21 4.07
CA LEU A 100 -12.90 -3.70 4.47
C LEU A 100 -13.27 -3.22 5.89
N LEU A 101 -12.34 -3.32 6.84
CA LEU A 101 -12.53 -2.81 8.20
C LEU A 101 -12.80 -1.30 8.21
N VAL A 102 -12.03 -0.52 7.44
CA VAL A 102 -12.24 0.93 7.29
C VAL A 102 -13.60 1.22 6.66
N CYS A 103 -14.00 0.51 5.61
CA CYS A 103 -15.32 0.69 4.99
C CYS A 103 -16.47 0.37 5.95
N ILE A 104 -16.35 -0.68 6.76
CA ILE A 104 -17.35 -1.01 7.78
C ILE A 104 -17.37 0.07 8.87
N MET A 105 -16.21 0.51 9.34
CA MET A 105 -16.12 1.55 10.37
C MET A 105 -16.74 2.87 9.89
N VAL A 106 -16.37 3.34 8.69
CA VAL A 106 -16.89 4.59 8.12
C VAL A 106 -18.36 4.45 7.69
N GLY A 107 -18.75 3.31 7.10
CA GLY A 107 -20.10 3.12 6.54
C GLY A 107 -21.17 2.76 7.58
N PHE A 108 -20.80 2.11 8.68
CA PHE A 108 -21.74 1.63 9.71
C PHE A 108 -21.60 2.31 11.07
N PHE A 109 -20.39 2.67 11.52
CA PHE A 109 -20.19 3.29 12.83
C PHE A 109 -20.23 4.82 12.79
N LEU A 110 -19.77 5.43 11.69
CA LEU A 110 -19.74 6.88 11.57
C LEU A 110 -21.13 7.41 11.14
N LYS A 111 -21.69 8.36 11.89
CA LYS A 111 -22.98 8.98 11.56
C LYS A 111 -22.88 9.67 10.20
N ARG A 112 -23.82 9.37 9.30
CA ARG A 112 -23.90 9.95 7.96
C ARG A 112 -23.82 11.49 7.98
N ASP A 113 -24.41 12.11 9.00
CA ASP A 113 -24.42 13.56 9.14
C ASP A 113 -23.03 14.14 9.40
N VAL A 114 -22.19 13.46 10.20
CA VAL A 114 -20.79 13.88 10.43
C VAL A 114 -19.97 13.82 9.15
N ILE A 115 -20.18 12.78 8.33
CA ILE A 115 -19.50 12.64 7.04
C ILE A 115 -19.94 13.76 6.08
N LEU A 116 -21.24 14.06 6.04
CA LEU A 116 -21.77 15.09 5.15
C LEU A 116 -21.38 16.50 5.60
N ASP A 117 -21.30 16.76 6.91
CA ASP A 117 -20.88 18.04 7.45
C ASP A 117 -19.39 18.30 7.17
N GLU A 118 -18.52 17.29 7.34
CA GLU A 118 -17.11 17.39 6.95
C GLU A 118 -16.96 17.62 5.43
N LEU A 119 -17.71 16.91 4.59
CA LEU A 119 -17.65 17.09 3.14
C LEU A 119 -18.13 18.46 2.67
N LYS A 120 -19.13 19.03 3.36
CA LYS A 120 -19.67 20.37 3.09
C LYS A 120 -18.67 21.48 3.41
N LEU A 121 -17.74 21.26 4.34
CA LEU A 121 -16.66 22.21 4.65
C LEU A 121 -15.65 22.34 3.50
N PHE A 122 -15.37 21.25 2.78
CA PHE A 122 -14.39 21.25 1.70
C PHE A 122 -14.98 21.52 0.31
N THR A 123 -16.28 21.24 0.11
CA THR A 123 -16.91 21.30 -1.23
C THR A 123 -18.42 21.52 -1.16
N ARG A 124 -18.98 22.31 -2.10
CA ARG A 124 -20.43 22.56 -2.22
C ARG A 124 -21.12 21.39 -2.92
N PHE A 125 -21.18 20.22 -2.29
CA PHE A 125 -21.82 19.03 -2.88
C PHE A 125 -23.34 19.17 -2.96
N ARG A 126 -23.91 18.77 -4.11
CA ARG A 126 -25.35 18.83 -4.44
C ARG A 126 -26.05 17.46 -4.33
N HIS A 127 -25.32 16.39 -3.96
CA HIS A 127 -25.83 15.00 -3.92
C HIS A 127 -25.52 14.29 -2.60
N ASP A 128 -26.11 14.80 -1.51
CA ASP A 128 -25.95 14.33 -0.11
C ASP A 128 -26.30 12.85 0.12
N LYS A 129 -27.01 12.18 -0.79
CA LYS A 129 -27.45 10.78 -0.62
C LYS A 129 -26.62 9.75 -1.40
N LEU A 130 -25.92 10.17 -2.46
CA LEU A 130 -25.20 9.25 -3.35
C LEU A 130 -23.88 8.79 -2.74
N TYR A 131 -23.14 9.73 -2.14
CA TYR A 131 -21.84 9.49 -1.52
C TYR A 131 -21.89 8.45 -0.36
N PRO A 132 -22.78 8.55 0.63
CA PRO A 132 -22.87 7.55 1.69
C PRO A 132 -23.38 6.19 1.20
N PHE A 133 -24.13 6.14 0.08
CA PHE A 133 -24.54 4.87 -0.54
C PHE A 133 -23.34 4.17 -1.20
N MET A 134 -22.49 4.91 -1.92
CA MET A 134 -21.28 4.37 -2.53
C MET A 134 -20.30 3.83 -1.48
N ILE A 135 -20.08 4.57 -0.39
CA ILE A 135 -19.16 4.12 0.68
C ILE A 135 -19.72 2.92 1.44
N LYS A 136 -21.02 2.91 1.74
CA LYS A 136 -21.62 1.85 2.56
C LYS A 136 -21.87 0.54 1.82
N TYR A 137 -22.14 0.60 0.51
CA TYR A 137 -22.50 -0.59 -0.27
C TYR A 137 -21.52 -0.88 -1.40
N PHE A 138 -21.22 0.11 -2.26
CA PHE A 138 -20.40 -0.15 -3.44
C PHE A 138 -18.94 -0.50 -3.08
N CYS A 139 -18.32 0.30 -2.21
CA CYS A 139 -16.94 0.10 -1.78
C CYS A 139 -16.68 -1.28 -1.12
N PRO A 140 -17.46 -1.72 -0.11
CA PRO A 140 -17.23 -3.04 0.50
C PRO A 140 -17.50 -4.18 -0.47
N ILE A 141 -18.47 -4.07 -1.39
CA ILE A 141 -18.71 -5.08 -2.43
C ILE A 141 -17.48 -5.22 -3.33
N CYS A 142 -16.91 -4.12 -3.82
CA CYS A 142 -15.70 -4.15 -4.63
C CYS A 142 -14.51 -4.78 -3.89
N ILE A 143 -14.32 -4.44 -2.61
CA ILE A 143 -13.22 -5.00 -1.80
C ILE A 143 -13.41 -6.50 -1.58
N ILE A 144 -14.63 -6.97 -1.33
CA ILE A 144 -14.94 -8.40 -1.20
C ILE A 144 -14.62 -9.14 -2.50
N ILE A 145 -14.98 -8.57 -3.66
CA ILE A 145 -14.66 -9.17 -4.97
C ILE A 145 -13.15 -9.29 -5.16
N ILE A 146 -12.38 -8.22 -4.84
CA ILE A 146 -10.92 -8.24 -4.94
C ILE A 146 -10.32 -9.29 -4.01
N PHE A 147 -10.80 -9.38 -2.77
CA PHE A 147 -10.32 -10.36 -1.80
C PHE A 147 -10.58 -11.80 -2.23
N ILE A 148 -11.77 -12.08 -2.79
CA ILE A 148 -12.09 -13.40 -3.37
C ILE A 148 -11.22 -13.68 -4.60
N SER A 149 -10.98 -12.69 -5.46
CA SER A 149 -10.10 -12.86 -6.62
C SER A 149 -8.67 -13.21 -6.20
N ASN A 150 -8.16 -12.55 -5.16
CA ASN A 150 -6.83 -12.82 -4.60
C ASN A 150 -6.74 -14.22 -3.97
N ILE A 151 -7.78 -14.67 -3.25
CA ILE A 151 -7.76 -16.01 -2.64
C ILE A 151 -7.82 -17.13 -3.69
N ILE A 152 -8.57 -16.91 -4.76
CA ILE A 152 -8.66 -17.86 -5.89
C ILE A 152 -7.32 -17.89 -6.64
N GLY A 153 -6.73 -16.74 -6.94
CA GLY A 153 -5.42 -16.66 -7.59
C GLY A 153 -4.24 -17.10 -6.70
N ALA A 154 -4.44 -17.23 -5.39
CA ALA A 154 -3.46 -17.82 -4.49
C ALA A 154 -3.51 -19.36 -4.47
N PHE A 155 -4.62 -19.98 -4.90
CA PHE A 155 -4.84 -21.43 -4.86
C PHE A 155 -4.71 -22.12 -6.23
N LEU A 156 -4.58 -21.32 -7.31
CA LEU A 156 -4.49 -21.74 -8.72
C LEU A 156 -3.08 -21.48 -9.23
#